data_AF-A0A935V0Z9-F1
#
_entry.id   AF-A0A935V0Z9-F1
#
_cell.length_a   1.000
_cell.length_b   1.000
_cell.length_c   1.000
_cell.angle_alpha   90.00
_cell.angle_beta   90.00
_cell.angle_gamma   90.00
#
_symmetry.space_group_name_H-M   'P 1'
#
loop_
_entity.id
_entity.type
_entity.pdbx_description
1 polymer ?
#
loop_
_entity_poly.entity_id
_entity_poly.type
_entity_poly.pdbx_seq_one_letter_code
_entity_poly.pdbx_strand_id
1 'polypeptide(L)'
;MLTQSRVYARDGALVQWLQRQYEGRCQICGWDPSAVYHRQLCEGHHIQWLSRGGWDTLDNLILLCPNHHRAVHSLDATLDFADLTWRFGGRQEPTQLNAHLVRAA
;
A
#
# COMPACT_ATOMS: atom_id res chain seq x y z
N MET A 1 -9.39 -18.72 24.76
CA MET A 1 -10.23 -17.91 23.86
C MET A 1 -9.59 -17.94 22.48
N LEU A 2 -10.21 -18.61 21.51
CA LEU A 2 -9.72 -18.65 20.13
C LEU A 2 -10.15 -17.35 19.43
N THR A 3 -9.20 -16.48 19.10
CA THR A 3 -9.45 -15.30 18.26
C THR A 3 -9.76 -15.78 16.84
N GLN A 4 -11.02 -15.70 16.44
CA GLN A 4 -11.41 -15.95 15.05
C GLN A 4 -10.78 -14.88 14.15
N SER A 5 -9.83 -15.28 13.32
CA SER A 5 -9.36 -14.47 12.21
C SER A 5 -10.46 -14.37 11.15
N ARG A 6 -11.11 -13.21 11.01
CA ARG A 6 -12.02 -12.93 9.89
C ARG A 6 -11.17 -12.89 8.61
N VAL A 7 -11.36 -13.88 7.74
CA VAL A 7 -10.77 -13.88 6.39
C VAL A 7 -11.62 -12.94 5.54
N TYR A 8 -11.16 -11.72 5.33
CA TYR A 8 -11.75 -10.82 4.35
C TYR A 8 -11.38 -11.33 2.95
N ALA A 9 -12.37 -11.53 2.08
CA ALA A 9 -12.11 -11.86 0.68
C ALA A 9 -11.32 -10.70 0.06
N ARG A 10 -10.09 -10.98 -0.39
CA ARG A 10 -9.24 -10.02 -1.08
C ARG A 10 -9.35 -10.27 -2.57
N ASP A 11 -9.70 -9.25 -3.33
CA ASP A 11 -9.70 -9.33 -4.79
C ASP A 11 -8.25 -9.21 -5.31
N GLY A 12 -7.67 -10.37 -5.64
CA GLY A 12 -6.35 -10.44 -6.26
C GLY A 12 -6.26 -9.68 -7.59
N ALA A 13 -7.37 -9.41 -8.27
CA ALA A 13 -7.39 -8.65 -9.52
C ALA A 13 -7.02 -7.17 -9.29
N LEU A 14 -7.39 -6.58 -8.15
CA LEU A 14 -7.03 -5.20 -7.80
C LEU A 14 -5.52 -5.06 -7.60
N VAL A 15 -4.91 -5.98 -6.84
CA VAL A 15 -3.46 -6.00 -6.64
C VAL A 15 -2.73 -6.19 -7.97
N GLN A 16 -3.20 -7.11 -8.82
CA GLN A 16 -2.62 -7.30 -10.15
C GLN A 16 -2.77 -6.07 -11.05
N TRP A 17 -3.88 -5.33 -10.92
CA TRP A 17 -4.05 -4.07 -11.63
C TRP A 17 -3.00 -3.05 -11.18
N LEU A 18 -2.80 -2.85 -9.87
CA LEU A 18 -1.75 -1.97 -9.35
C LEU A 18 -0.34 -2.40 -9.79
N GLN A 19 -0.03 -3.70 -9.73
CA GLN A 19 1.24 -4.23 -10.21
C GLN A 19 1.48 -3.86 -11.67
N ARG A 20 0.46 -3.94 -12.54
CA ARG A 20 0.58 -3.52 -13.94
C ARG A 20 0.71 -2.01 -14.10
N GLN A 21 -0.08 -1.23 -13.37
CA GLN A 21 -0.05 0.25 -13.48
C GLN A 21 1.29 0.85 -13.04
N TYR A 22 1.93 0.28 -12.04
CA TYR A 22 3.17 0.78 -11.46
C TYR A 22 4.39 -0.09 -11.78
N GLU A 23 4.23 -1.05 -12.70
CA GLU A 23 5.29 -1.98 -13.13
C GLU A 23 5.94 -2.73 -11.96
N GLY A 24 5.21 -2.94 -10.87
CA GLY A 24 5.74 -3.59 -9.67
C GLY A 24 6.52 -2.70 -8.72
N ARG A 25 6.58 -1.40 -8.97
CA ARG A 25 7.37 -0.46 -8.16
C ARG A 25 6.65 -0.05 -6.89
N CYS A 26 7.44 0.20 -5.84
CA CYS A 26 6.93 0.77 -4.60
C CYS A 26 6.36 2.16 -4.85
N GLN A 27 5.14 2.41 -4.38
CA GLN A 27 4.49 3.69 -4.61
C GLN A 27 5.00 4.81 -3.69
N ILE A 28 5.70 4.49 -2.60
CA ILE A 28 6.32 5.48 -1.71
C ILE A 28 7.70 5.90 -2.22
N CYS A 29 8.57 4.95 -2.57
CA CYS A 29 9.97 5.25 -2.87
C CYS A 29 10.42 4.96 -4.31
N GLY A 30 9.53 4.43 -5.15
CA GLY A 30 9.84 4.10 -6.54
C GLY A 30 10.74 2.88 -6.75
N TRP A 31 11.12 2.16 -5.68
CA TRP A 31 11.99 0.99 -5.79
C TRP A 31 11.41 -0.07 -6.72
N ASP A 32 12.22 -0.47 -7.69
CA ASP A 32 11.90 -1.47 -8.70
C ASP A 32 12.64 -2.79 -8.41
N PRO A 33 11.96 -3.79 -7.81
CA PRO A 33 12.58 -5.08 -7.57
C PRO A 33 12.77 -5.90 -8.86
N SER A 34 12.02 -5.63 -9.92
CA SER A 34 12.13 -6.38 -11.18
C SER A 34 13.40 -5.98 -11.95
N ALA A 35 13.78 -4.71 -11.89
CA ALA A 35 15.04 -4.24 -12.44
C ALA A 35 16.27 -4.81 -11.71
N VAL A 36 16.15 -5.10 -10.40
CA VAL A 36 17.28 -5.55 -9.57
C VAL A 36 17.36 -7.08 -9.44
N TYR A 37 16.20 -7.74 -9.25
CA TYR A 37 16.11 -9.18 -8.92
C TYR A 37 15.33 -9.98 -9.95
N HIS A 38 14.80 -9.35 -11.02
CA HIS A 38 13.94 -9.99 -12.02
C HIS A 38 12.69 -10.67 -11.42
N ARG A 39 12.22 -10.15 -10.28
CA ARG A 39 11.06 -10.64 -9.55
C ARG A 39 10.22 -9.48 -9.01
N GLN A 40 8.91 -9.69 -9.00
CA GLN A 40 7.95 -8.83 -8.32
C GLN A 40 8.04 -9.08 -6.81
N LEU A 41 8.46 -8.07 -6.05
CA LEU A 41 8.60 -8.16 -4.58
C LEU A 41 7.76 -7.13 -3.83
N CYS A 42 7.10 -6.21 -4.53
CA CYS A 42 6.18 -5.28 -3.90
C CYS A 42 4.80 -5.94 -3.72
N GLU A 43 4.17 -5.65 -2.58
CA GLU A 43 2.93 -6.27 -2.16
C GLU A 43 1.83 -5.23 -1.95
N GLY A 44 0.59 -5.64 -2.21
CA GLY A 44 -0.59 -4.81 -1.96
C GLY A 44 -0.87 -4.69 -0.46
N HIS A 45 -1.14 -3.46 0.00
CA HIS A 45 -1.54 -3.12 1.36
C HIS A 45 -2.77 -2.21 1.31
N HIS A 46 -3.80 -2.52 2.08
CA HIS A 46 -4.93 -1.60 2.26
C HIS A 46 -4.57 -0.39 3.13
N ILE A 47 -4.71 0.84 2.61
CA ILE A 47 -4.33 2.09 3.29
C ILE A 47 -5.09 2.22 4.62
N GLN A 48 -6.42 2.17 4.58
CA GLN A 48 -7.27 1.84 5.71
C GLN A 48 -7.38 0.33 5.81
N TRP A 49 -6.92 -0.21 6.94
CA TRP A 49 -6.84 -1.66 7.12
C TRP A 49 -8.24 -2.28 7.09
N LEU A 50 -8.40 -3.43 6.43
CA LEU A 50 -9.68 -4.15 6.40
C LEU A 50 -10.17 -4.51 7.82
N SER A 51 -9.25 -4.86 8.72
CA SER A 51 -9.56 -5.13 10.13
C SER A 51 -10.06 -3.89 10.90
N ARG A 52 -9.87 -2.69 10.34
CA ARG A 52 -10.29 -1.39 10.88
C ARG A 52 -11.37 -0.74 10.01
N GLY A 53 -12.13 -1.57 9.28
CA GLY A 53 -13.29 -1.12 8.49
C GLY A 53 -12.95 -0.51 7.13
N GLY A 54 -11.73 -0.66 6.63
CA GLY A 54 -11.39 -0.29 5.26
C GLY A 54 -12.07 -1.19 4.22
N TRP A 55 -12.28 -0.64 3.02
CA TRP A 55 -12.88 -1.35 1.89
C TRP A 55 -11.83 -1.99 0.99
N ASP A 56 -12.19 -3.06 0.29
CA ASP A 56 -11.31 -3.68 -0.72
C ASP A 56 -11.54 -2.99 -2.08
N THR A 57 -10.95 -1.81 -2.23
CA THR A 57 -11.12 -0.91 -3.39
C THR A 57 -9.78 -0.33 -3.83
N LEU A 58 -9.68 0.11 -5.09
CA LEU A 58 -8.42 0.67 -5.62
C LEU A 58 -7.97 1.92 -4.85
N ASP A 59 -8.87 2.82 -4.52
CA ASP A 59 -8.59 4.05 -3.75
C ASP A 59 -8.13 3.78 -2.31
N ASN A 60 -8.34 2.56 -1.81
CA ASN A 60 -7.86 2.11 -0.51
C ASN A 60 -6.68 1.12 -0.62
N LEU A 61 -6.05 0.95 -1.78
CA LEU A 61 -4.99 -0.03 -1.98
C LEU A 61 -3.68 0.64 -2.42
N ILE A 62 -2.55 0.18 -1.88
CA ILE A 62 -1.21 0.69 -2.21
C ILE A 62 -0.25 -0.48 -2.42
N LEU A 63 0.71 -0.33 -3.33
CA LEU A 63 1.76 -1.30 -3.63
C LEU A 63 3.08 -0.85 -2.97
N LEU A 64 3.61 -1.65 -2.05
CA LEU A 64 4.74 -1.29 -1.19
C LEU A 64 5.88 -2.29 -1.31
N CYS A 65 7.13 -1.80 -1.26
CA CYS A 65 8.29 -2.68 -1.10
C CYS A 65 8.30 -3.34 0.29
N PRO A 66 9.08 -4.42 0.50
CA PRO A 66 9.15 -5.10 1.80
C PRO A 66 9.50 -4.17 2.98
N ASN A 67 10.38 -3.19 2.75
CA ASN A 67 10.80 -2.24 3.79
C ASN A 67 9.66 -1.30 4.19
N HIS A 68 9.02 -0.63 3.23
CA HIS A 68 7.90 0.26 3.50
C HIS A 68 6.68 -0.51 4.00
N HIS A 69 6.41 -1.70 3.45
CA HIS A 69 5.33 -2.55 3.92
C HIS A 69 5.50 -2.87 5.41
N ARG A 70 6.70 -3.29 5.81
CA ARG A 70 7.01 -3.56 7.23
C ARG A 70 6.96 -2.29 8.09
N ALA A 71 7.41 -1.15 7.58
CA ALA A 71 7.38 0.12 8.29
C ALA A 71 5.93 0.58 8.56
N VAL A 72 5.02 0.45 7.59
CA VAL A 72 3.61 0.81 7.76
C VAL A 72 2.98 -0.02 8.87
N HIS A 73 3.16 -1.35 8.85
CA HIS A 73 2.66 -2.23 9.90
C HIS A 73 3.27 -1.95 11.28
N SER A 74 4.59 -1.68 11.32
CA SER A 74 5.31 -1.54 12.60
C SER A 74 5.05 -0.22 13.30
N LEU A 75 4.82 0.85 12.54
CA LEU A 75 4.67 2.21 13.04
C LEU A 75 3.22 2.71 13.01
N ASP A 76 2.29 1.83 12.63
CA ASP A 76 0.89 2.20 12.38
C ASP A 76 0.76 3.43 11.46
N ALA A 77 1.57 3.44 10.39
CA ALA A 77 1.72 4.62 9.55
C ALA A 77 0.43 4.94 8.80
N THR A 78 0.12 6.24 8.69
CA THR A 78 -1.09 6.74 8.05
C THR A 78 -0.77 7.52 6.79
N LEU A 79 -1.65 7.46 5.80
CA LEU A 79 -1.63 8.32 4.62
C LEU A 79 -2.55 9.52 4.85
N ASP A 80 -2.04 10.72 4.62
CA ASP A 80 -2.84 11.94 4.55
C ASP A 80 -3.36 12.12 3.11
N PHE A 81 -4.67 12.02 2.89
CA PHE A 81 -5.25 12.12 1.55
C PHE A 81 -5.29 13.55 0.98
N ALA A 82 -5.04 14.58 1.81
CA ALA A 82 -4.98 15.96 1.33
C ALA A 82 -3.74 16.19 0.45
N ASP A 83 -2.60 15.61 0.84
CA ASP A 83 -1.32 15.79 0.14
C ASP A 83 -0.65 14.49 -0.34
N LEU A 84 -1.23 13.34 0.01
CA LEU A 84 -0.73 11.99 -0.27
C LEU A 84 0.62 11.68 0.39
N THR A 85 0.83 12.21 1.60
CA THR A 85 2.03 11.97 2.42
C THR A 85 1.80 10.92 3.49
N TRP A 86 2.72 9.95 3.58
CA TRP A 86 2.76 8.94 4.63
C TRP A 86 3.44 9.50 5.89
N ARG A 87 2.86 9.23 7.06
CA ARG A 87 3.38 9.60 8.38
C ARG A 87 3.88 8.37 9.11
N PHE A 88 5.20 8.21 9.20
CA PHE A 88 5.91 7.15 9.91
C PHE A 88 6.42 7.68 11.27
N GLY A 89 5.50 8.00 12.18
CA GLY A 89 5.84 8.66 13.45
C GLY A 89 6.50 10.02 13.23
N GLY A 90 7.81 10.13 13.45
CA GLY A 90 8.59 11.36 13.26
C GLY A 90 9.06 11.64 11.83
N ARG A 91 8.80 10.73 10.88
CA ARG A 91 9.22 10.85 9.48
C ARG A 91 8.02 10.96 8.55
N GLN A 92 8.16 11.74 7.49
CA GLN A 92 7.13 11.90 6.46
C GLN A 92 7.72 11.58 5.09
N GLU A 93 6.97 10.83 4.27
CA GLU A 93 7.39 10.46 2.92
C GLU A 93 6.21 10.62 1.95
N PRO A 94 6.37 11.34 0.83
CA PRO A 94 5.30 11.48 -0.14
C PRO A 94 5.08 10.16 -0.90
N THR A 95 3.83 9.93 -1.33
CA THR A 95 3.54 8.87 -2.30
C THR A 95 4.00 9.34 -3.68
N GLN A 96 5.08 8.77 -4.20
CA GLN A 96 5.68 9.13 -5.48
C GLN A 96 4.85 8.69 -6.70
N LEU A 97 4.19 7.53 -6.61
CA LEU A 97 3.40 6.95 -7.70
C LEU A 97 1.96 6.77 -7.24
N ASN A 98 1.05 7.61 -7.71
CA ASN A 98 -0.30 7.72 -7.12
C ASN A 98 -1.41 8.07 -8.13
N ALA A 99 -1.20 7.81 -9.42
CA ALA A 99 -2.17 8.14 -10.47
C ALA A 99 -3.61 7.64 -10.23
N HIS A 100 -3.81 6.60 -9.42
CA HIS A 100 -5.12 6.05 -9.08
C HIS A 100 -5.74 6.66 -7.80
N LEU A 101 -4.95 7.37 -7.00
CA LEU A 101 -5.41 8.01 -5.76
C LEU A 101 -5.90 9.42 -6.08
N VAL A 102 -7.12 9.71 -5.64
CA VAL A 102 -7.70 11.05 -5.76
C VAL A 102 -7.43 11.80 -4.45
N ARG A 103 -6.94 13.04 -4.55
CA ARG A 103 -6.77 13.90 -3.37
C ARG A 103 -8.13 14.31 -2.84
N ALA A 104 -8.30 14.28 -1.52
CA ALA A 104 -9.46 14.89 -0.91
C ALA A 104 -9.41 16.41 -1.16
N ALA A 105 -10.55 16.99 -1.56
CA ALA A 105 -10.69 18.43 -1.79
C ALA A 105 -10.66 19.22 -0.48
#